data_AF-A0A6G3XM09-F1
#
_entry.id   AF-A0A6G3XM09-F1
#
_cell.length_a   1.000
_cell.length_b   1.000
_cell.length_c   1.000
_cell.angle_alpha   90.00
_cell.angle_beta   90.00
_cell.angle_gamma   90.00
#
_symmetry.space_group_name_H-M   'P 1'
#
loop_
_entity.id
_entity.type
_entity.pdbx_description
1 polymer ?
#
loop_
_entity_poly.entity_id
_entity_poly.type
_entity_poly.pdbx_seq_one_letter_code
_entity_poly.pdbx_strand_id
1 'polypeptide(L)' 'SRMLGDDGLADVLSTCTGLTAGAVASRILRAVERFAAEPASDDMAILAMRVPEPPLV' A
#
# COMPACT_ATOMS: atom_id res chain seq x y z
N SER A 1 -3.12 13.74 15.28
CA SER A 1 -2.94 13.25 13.89
C SER A 1 -3.50 11.84 13.80
N ARG A 2 -4.08 11.44 12.65
CA ARG A 2 -4.56 10.07 12.43
C ARG A 2 -3.50 9.36 11.58
N MET A 3 -2.94 8.27 12.09
CA MET A 3 -2.05 7.39 11.31
C MET A 3 -2.89 6.36 10.55
N LEU A 4 -2.34 5.78 9.48
CA LEU A 4 -2.99 4.71 8.72
C LEU A 4 -3.22 3.48 9.62
N GLY A 5 -2.19 3.07 10.37
CA GLY A 5 -2.20 1.88 11.21
C GLY A 5 -2.41 0.58 10.42
N ASP A 6 -2.45 -0.55 11.13
CA ASP A 6 -2.59 -1.87 10.51
C ASP A 6 -3.99 -2.07 9.90
N ASP A 7 -5.04 -1.65 10.60
CA ASP A 7 -6.43 -1.78 10.11
C ASP A 7 -6.65 -0.95 8.84
N GLY A 8 -6.16 0.31 8.82
CA GLY A 8 -6.26 1.16 7.65
C GLY A 8 -5.45 0.64 6.47
N LEU A 9 -4.28 0.03 6.73
CA LEU A 9 -3.49 -0.61 5.69
C LEU A 9 -4.18 -1.86 5.13
N ALA A 10 -4.77 -2.69 5.99
CA ALA A 10 -5.54 -3.86 5.58
C ALA A 10 -6.73 -3.48 4.70
N ASP A 11 -7.49 -2.44 5.06
CA ASP A 11 -8.59 -1.91 4.26
C ASP A 11 -8.12 -1.46 2.87
N VAL A 12 -6.99 -0.75 2.79
CA VAL A 12 -6.41 -0.32 1.50
C VAL A 12 -6.02 -1.54 0.66
N LEU A 13 -5.34 -2.51 1.25
CA LEU A 13 -4.89 -3.73 0.57
C LEU A 13 -6.06 -4.59 0.06
N SER A 14 -7.20 -4.60 0.76
CA SER A 14 -8.39 -5.34 0.31
C SER A 14 -8.90 -4.89 -1.06
N THR A 15 -8.58 -3.65 -1.46
CA THR A 15 -8.97 -3.07 -2.75
C THR A 15 -7.95 -3.27 -3.87
N CYS A 16 -6.87 -4.02 -3.60
CA CYS A 16 -5.72 -4.18 -4.51
C CYS A 16 -5.72 -5.48 -5.32
N THR A 17 -6.73 -6.36 -5.17
CA THR A 17 -6.82 -7.61 -5.94
C THR A 17 -6.78 -7.34 -7.44
N GLY A 18 -5.93 -8.10 -8.16
CA GLY A 18 -5.74 -7.97 -9.61
C GLY A 18 -4.81 -6.84 -10.05
N LEU A 19 -4.30 -6.02 -9.12
CA LEU A 19 -3.35 -4.95 -9.44
C LEU A 19 -1.92 -5.47 -9.60
N THR A 20 -1.11 -4.72 -10.34
CA THR A 20 0.34 -4.92 -10.38
C THR A 20 0.99 -4.44 -9.09
N ALA A 21 2.19 -4.96 -8.76
CA ALA A 21 2.93 -4.53 -7.56
C ALA A 21 3.15 -3.00 -7.50
N GLY A 22 3.48 -2.36 -8.63
CA GLY A 22 3.65 -0.91 -8.69
C GLY A 22 2.34 -0.13 -8.47
N ALA A 23 1.21 -0.67 -8.93
CA ALA A 23 -0.10 -0.08 -8.67
C ALA A 23 -0.50 -0.21 -7.19
N VAL A 24 -0.16 -1.33 -6.54
CA VAL A 24 -0.33 -1.49 -5.08
C VAL A 24 0.49 -0.47 -4.32
N ALA A 25 1.79 -0.34 -4.62
CA ALA A 25 2.67 0.62 -3.95
C ALA A 25 2.16 2.06 -4.11
N SER A 26 1.75 2.44 -5.33
CA SER A 26 1.19 3.77 -5.61
C SER A 26 -0.10 4.04 -4.84
N ARG A 27 -0.94 3.02 -4.63
CA ARG A 27 -2.21 3.15 -3.90
C ARG A 27 -1.99 3.31 -2.40
N ILE A 28 -1.04 2.58 -1.82
CA ILE A 28 -0.66 2.73 -0.41
C ILE A 28 -0.05 4.11 -0.16
N LEU A 29 0.86 4.58 -1.03
CA LEU A 29 1.45 5.92 -0.92
C LEU A 29 0.37 7.01 -0.85
N ARG A 30 -0.58 6.97 -1.79
CA ARG A 30 -1.72 7.92 -1.81
C ARG A 30 -2.63 7.79 -0.58
N ALA A 31 -2.79 6.58 -0.05
CA ALA A 31 -3.55 6.39 1.17
C ALA A 31 -2.83 7.06 2.36
N VAL A 32 -1.54 6.81 2.54
CA VAL A 32 -0.73 7.44 3.60
C VAL A 32 -0.78 8.97 3.50
N GLU A 33 -0.56 9.54 2.30
CA GLU A 33 -0.62 10.98 2.07
C GLU A 33 -1.98 11.61 2.45
N ARG A 34 -3.09 10.89 2.22
CA ARG A 34 -4.44 11.37 2.56
C ARG A 34 -4.76 11.32 4.05
N PHE A 35 -4.13 10.42 4.79
CA PHE A 35 -4.32 10.30 6.24
C PHE A 35 -3.44 11.30 7.00
N ALA A 36 -2.32 11.72 6.41
CA ALA A 36 -1.44 12.73 6.97
C ALA A 36 -2.08 14.14 6.88
N ALA A 37 -2.49 14.70 8.01
CA ALA A 37 -3.00 16.08 8.08
C ALA A 37 -1.88 17.13 7.94
N GLU A 38 -0.64 16.72 8.22
CA GLU A 38 0.58 17.52 8.14
C GLU A 38 1.66 16.71 7.39
N PRO A 39 2.71 17.34 6.84
CA PRO A 39 3.79 16.64 6.17
C PRO A 39 4.36 15.52 7.05
N ALA A 40 4.63 14.35 6.46
CA ALA A 40 5.22 13.23 7.19
C ALA A 40 6.57 13.66 7.79
N SER A 41 6.71 13.49 9.11
CA SER A 41 7.96 13.71 9.83
C SER A 41 9.00 12.63 9.55
N ASP A 42 8.55 11.44 9.14
CA ASP A 42 9.37 10.25 8.96
C ASP A 42 9.61 9.95 7.48
N ASP A 43 10.80 9.45 7.17
CA ASP A 43 11.11 8.92 5.85
C ASP A 43 10.31 7.63 5.60
N MET A 44 9.63 7.56 4.45
CA MET A 44 8.84 6.40 4.05
C MET A 44 9.38 5.77 2.78
N ALA A 45 9.52 4.45 2.80
CA ALA A 45 9.80 3.63 1.62
C ALA A 45 8.77 2.49 1.51
N ILE A 46 8.37 2.16 0.28
CA ILE A 46 7.44 1.06 0.00
C ILE A 46 8.11 0.09 -0.98
N LEU A 47 8.18 -1.18 -0.60
CA LEU A 47 8.57 -2.27 -1.48
C LEU A 47 7.36 -3.19 -1.70
N ALA A 48 6.96 -3.38 -2.95
CA ALA A 48 5.90 -4.30 -3.33
C ALA A 48 6.44 -5.35 -4.29
N MET A 49 6.09 -6.61 -4.05
CA MET A 49 6.48 -7.75 -4.88
C MET A 49 5.25 -8.58 -5.23
N ARG A 50 5.15 -9.00 -6.49
CA ARG A 50 4.16 -9.98 -6.92
C ARG A 50 4.87 -11.30 -7.15
N VAL A 51 4.39 -12.35 -6.49
CA VAL A 51 4.84 -13.71 -6.77
C VAL A 51 4.11 -14.19 -8.03
N PRO A 52 4.81 -14.64 -9.08
CA PRO A 52 4.16 -15.23 -10.24
C PRO A 52 3.43 -16.51 -9.85
N GLU A 53 2.31 -16.80 -10.51
CA GLU A 53 1.66 -18.10 -10.33
C GLU A 53 2.63 -19.22 -10.76
N PRO A 54 2.72 -20.31 -9.98
CA PRO A 54 3.49 -21.46 -10.41
C PRO A 54 2.94 -21.97 -11.74
N PRO A 55 3.80 -22.46 -12.64
CA PRO A 55 3.33 -23.03 -13.90
C PRO A 55 2.35 -24.17 -13.63
N LEU A 56 1.26 -24.22 -14.40
CA LEU A 56 0.33 -25.35 -14.37
C LEU A 56 1.08 -26.58 -14.89
N VAL A 57 1.21 -27.59 -14.03
CA VAL A 57 1.79 -28.91 -14.35
C VAL A 57 0.83 -29.77 -15.15
#